data_AF-A0A8T4FMF9-F1
#
_entry.id   AF-A0A8T4FMF9-F1
#
_cell.length_a   1.000
_cell.length_b   1.000
_cell.length_c   1.000
_cell.angle_alpha   90.00
_cell.angle_beta   90.00
_cell.angle_gamma   90.00
#
_symmetry.space_group_name_H-M   'P 1'
#
loop_
_entity.id
_entity.type
_entity.pdbx_description
1 polymer ?
#
loop_
_entity_poly.entity_id
_entity_poly.type
_entity_poly.pdbx_seq_one_letter_code
_entity_poly.pdbx_strand_id
1 'polypeptide(L)'
;MDLLSDIWWGLRDFMYYCLDNLDLCAFLILAAIAILAAIYVVTDKEVVHSAFYLALVFLCIGFVYFFLEAEFIGVIQLLVYVGAITILFAFSIMLTRRKIMSKGEDSDE
;
A
#
# COMPACT_ATOMS: atom_id res chain seq x y z
N MET A 1 17.91 37.62 1.18
CA MET A 1 18.36 36.36 1.82
C MET A 1 17.20 35.73 2.59
N ASP A 2 15.97 36.02 2.15
CA ASP A 2 14.74 35.76 2.91
C ASP A 2 14.05 34.47 2.47
N LEU A 3 14.36 33.98 1.26
CA LEU A 3 13.73 32.78 0.69
C LEU A 3 14.15 31.48 1.42
N LEU A 4 15.42 31.37 1.82
CA LEU A 4 15.90 30.24 2.61
C LEU A 4 15.34 30.27 4.05
N SER A 5 15.14 31.46 4.63
CA SER A 5 14.49 31.60 5.94
C SER A 5 13.00 31.34 5.87
N ASP A 6 12.30 31.78 4.82
CA ASP A 6 10.86 31.54 4.65
C ASP A 6 10.56 30.06 4.42
N ILE A 7 11.40 29.37 3.64
CA ILE A 7 11.34 27.90 3.51
C ILE A 7 11.59 27.23 4.86
N TRP A 8 12.55 27.73 5.64
CA TRP A 8 12.88 27.17 6.94
C TRP A 8 11.77 27.38 7.98
N TRP A 9 11.12 28.54 7.99
CA TRP A 9 9.94 28.81 8.83
C TRP A 9 8.73 27.99 8.38
N GLY A 10 8.47 27.90 7.08
CA GLY A 10 7.37 27.08 6.54
C GLY A 10 7.52 25.59 6.84
N LEU A 11 8.75 25.05 6.79
CA LEU A 11 9.02 23.65 7.11
C LEU A 11 8.88 23.36 8.61
N ARG A 12 9.30 24.31 9.46
CA ARG A 12 9.12 24.23 10.91
C ARG A 12 7.65 24.37 11.30
N ASP A 13 6.91 25.30 10.70
CA ASP A 13 5.47 25.46 10.92
C ASP A 13 4.71 24.22 10.46
N PHE A 14 5.06 23.64 9.31
CA PHE A 14 4.53 22.36 8.86
C PHE A 14 4.81 21.24 9.88
N MET A 15 6.00 21.21 10.46
CA MET A 15 6.37 20.22 11.48
C MET A 15 5.60 20.41 12.80
N TYR A 16 5.35 21.65 13.22
CA TYR A 16 4.48 21.95 14.38
C TYR A 16 3.01 21.61 14.09
N TYR A 17 2.52 21.92 12.89
CA TYR A 17 1.17 21.53 12.45
C TYR A 17 0.99 20.01 12.42
N CYS A 18 2.01 19.26 12.01
CA CYS A 18 1.97 17.80 12.10
C CYS A 18 1.85 17.33 13.56
N LEU A 19 2.63 17.91 14.49
CA LEU A 19 2.64 17.51 15.89
C LEU A 19 1.35 17.86 16.65
N ASP A 20 0.67 18.92 16.26
CA ASP A 20 -0.57 19.38 16.89
C ASP A 20 -1.81 18.59 16.42
N ASN A 21 -1.76 18.02 15.21
CA ASN A 21 -2.88 17.30 14.60
C ASN A 21 -2.66 15.78 14.62
N LEU A 22 -3.31 15.09 15.56
CA LEU A 22 -3.22 13.64 15.73
C LEU A 22 -3.63 12.86 14.48
N ASP A 23 -4.69 13.30 13.79
CA ASP A 23 -5.20 12.62 12.58
C ASP A 23 -4.20 12.69 11.42
N LEU A 24 -3.49 13.82 11.30
CA LEU A 24 -2.48 14.01 10.27
C LEU A 24 -1.25 13.14 10.54
N CYS A 25 -0.84 13.02 11.81
CA CYS A 25 0.21 12.07 12.21
C CYS A 25 -0.16 10.63 11.86
N ALA A 26 -1.39 10.19 12.18
CA ALA A 26 -1.86 8.85 11.85
C ALA A 26 -1.89 8.61 10.33
N PHE A 27 -2.37 9.59 9.56
CA PHE A 27 -2.35 9.55 8.10
C PHE A 27 -0.92 9.44 7.55
N LEU A 28 0.02 10.25 8.02
CA LEU A 28 1.42 10.21 7.56
C LEU A 28 2.09 8.88 7.84
N ILE A 29 1.84 8.29 9.01
CA ILE A 29 2.35 6.96 9.37
C ILE A 29 1.78 5.89 8.43
N LEU A 30 0.46 5.87 8.23
CA LEU A 30 -0.20 4.92 7.33
C LEU A 30 0.25 5.10 5.87
N ALA A 31 0.42 6.35 5.42
CA ALA A 31 0.92 6.65 4.08
C ALA A 31 2.35 6.16 3.88
N ALA A 32 3.24 6.36 4.87
CA ALA A 32 4.60 5.84 4.82
C ALA A 32 4.63 4.30 4.75
N ILE A 33 3.81 3.63 5.57
CA ILE A 33 3.68 2.17 5.55
C ILE A 33 3.14 1.69 4.19
N ALA A 34 2.12 2.34 3.64
CA ALA A 34 1.53 1.99 2.36
C ALA A 34 2.55 2.15 1.21
N ILE A 35 3.36 3.21 1.20
CA ILE A 35 4.39 3.42 0.19
C ILE A 35 5.47 2.35 0.30
N LEU A 36 5.96 2.07 1.51
CA LEU A 36 6.95 1.00 1.72
C LEU A 36 6.41 -0.34 1.24
N ALA A 37 5.18 -0.68 1.61
CA ALA A 37 4.52 -1.90 1.16
C ALA A 37 4.38 -1.96 -0.37
N ALA A 38 3.99 -0.85 -1.02
CA ALA A 38 3.90 -0.78 -2.48
C ALA A 38 5.27 -0.99 -3.17
N ILE A 39 6.36 -0.48 -2.59
CA ILE A 39 7.71 -0.76 -3.08
C ILE A 39 8.02 -2.26 -2.95
N TYR A 40 7.66 -2.90 -1.83
CA TYR A 40 7.86 -4.34 -1.65
C TYR A 40 7.01 -5.18 -2.62
N VAL A 41 5.78 -4.75 -2.95
CA VAL A 41 4.93 -5.43 -3.95
C VAL A 41 5.66 -5.62 -5.28
N VAL A 42 6.35 -4.59 -5.76
CA VAL A 42 7.03 -4.62 -7.08
C VAL A 42 8.46 -5.15 -7.02
N THR A 43 9.09 -5.16 -5.85
CA THR A 43 10.50 -5.56 -5.69
C THR A 43 10.64 -7.05 -5.35
N ASP A 44 9.65 -7.65 -4.70
CA ASP A 44 9.72 -9.06 -4.30
C ASP A 44 9.70 -10.01 -5.50
N LYS A 45 10.46 -11.10 -5.40
CA LYS A 45 10.59 -12.13 -6.44
C LYS A 45 9.48 -13.16 -6.34
N GLU A 46 8.97 -13.40 -5.13
CA GLU A 46 7.93 -14.38 -4.89
C GLU A 46 6.56 -13.70 -4.87
N VAL A 47 5.75 -14.03 -5.87
CA VAL A 47 4.41 -13.47 -6.10
C VAL A 47 3.51 -13.53 -4.87
N VAL A 48 3.65 -14.59 -4.06
CA VAL A 48 2.85 -14.78 -2.85
C VAL A 48 3.13 -13.68 -1.83
N HIS A 49 4.40 -13.31 -1.65
CA HIS A 49 4.79 -12.20 -0.77
C HIS A 49 4.31 -10.86 -1.36
N SER A 50 4.47 -10.64 -2.67
CA SER A 50 3.94 -9.45 -3.34
C SER A 50 2.44 -9.26 -3.12
N ALA A 51 1.66 -10.34 -3.19
CA ALA A 51 0.21 -10.28 -2.96
C ALA A 51 -0.14 -9.93 -1.50
N PHE A 52 0.64 -10.41 -0.52
CA PHE A 52 0.46 -10.03 0.88
C PHE A 52 0.76 -8.54 1.11
N TYR A 53 1.84 -8.02 0.53
CA TYR A 53 2.14 -6.58 0.60
C TYR A 53 1.06 -5.74 -0.08
N LEU A 54 0.45 -6.23 -1.17
CA LEU A 54 -0.67 -5.55 -1.82
C LEU A 54 -1.91 -5.49 -0.91
N ALA A 55 -2.22 -6.59 -0.20
CA ALA A 55 -3.28 -6.60 0.80
C ALA A 55 -3.00 -5.55 1.90
N LEU A 56 -1.75 -5.42 2.33
CA LEU A 56 -1.33 -4.45 3.33
C LEU A 56 -1.50 -3.00 2.86
N VAL A 57 -1.21 -2.71 1.59
CA VAL A 57 -1.50 -1.39 0.97
C VAL A 57 -2.99 -1.07 1.04
N PHE A 58 -3.86 -2.00 0.61
CA PHE A 58 -5.31 -1.79 0.64
C PHE A 58 -5.86 -1.67 2.06
N LEU A 59 -5.26 -2.36 3.02
CA LEU A 59 -5.61 -2.25 4.44
C LEU A 59 -5.24 -0.87 5.00
N CYS A 60 -4.07 -0.33 4.66
CA CYS A 60 -3.69 1.03 5.04
C CYS A 60 -4.68 2.07 4.46
N ILE A 61 -5.06 1.92 3.19
CA ILE A 61 -6.08 2.77 2.55
C ILE A 61 -7.43 2.63 3.25
N GLY A 62 -7.81 1.41 3.65
CA GLY A 62 -9.02 1.16 4.43
C GLY A 62 -9.03 1.95 5.74
N PHE A 63 -7.93 1.92 6.50
CA PHE A 63 -7.79 2.73 7.72
C PHE A 63 -7.84 4.23 7.45
N VAL A 64 -7.26 4.72 6.36
CA VAL A 64 -7.37 6.12 5.95
C VAL A 64 -8.83 6.52 5.71
N TYR A 65 -9.67 5.65 5.14
CA TYR A 65 -11.10 5.94 4.99
C TYR A 65 -11.85 6.07 6.33
N PHE A 66 -11.44 5.35 7.37
CA PHE A 66 -12.01 5.54 8.71
C PHE A 66 -11.65 6.91 9.29
N PHE A 67 -10.43 7.41 9.07
CA PHE A 67 -10.04 8.76 9.48
C PHE A 67 -10.75 9.88 8.70
N LEU A 68 -11.22 9.57 7.48
CA LEU A 68 -12.00 10.49 6.65
C LEU A 68 -13.51 10.47 6.96
N GLU A 69 -13.93 9.83 8.06
CA GLU A 69 -15.33 9.59 8.41
C GLU A 69 -16.12 8.86 7.29
N ALA A 70 -15.41 8.17 6.39
CA ALA A 70 -15.96 7.47 5.24
C ALA A 70 -16.15 5.97 5.55
N GLU A 71 -16.85 5.67 6.64
CA GLU A 71 -16.94 4.32 7.22
C GLU A 71 -17.46 3.28 6.22
N PHE A 72 -18.51 3.60 5.46
CA PHE A 72 -19.09 2.67 4.48
C PHE A 72 -18.09 2.30 3.38
N ILE A 73 -17.36 3.29 2.85
CA ILE A 73 -16.32 3.07 1.84
C ILE A 73 -15.16 2.27 2.45
N GLY A 74 -14.76 2.57 3.69
CA GLY A 74 -13.71 1.84 4.42
C GLY A 74 -14.04 0.36 4.63
N VAL A 75 -15.28 0.04 5.00
CA VAL A 75 -15.74 -1.35 5.14
C VAL A 75 -15.74 -2.06 3.79
N ILE A 76 -16.23 -1.41 2.72
CA ILE A 76 -16.18 -1.98 1.36
C ILE A 76 -14.72 -2.21 0.94
N GLN A 77 -13.81 -1.29 1.25
CA GLN A 77 -12.39 -1.44 0.95
C GLN A 77 -11.80 -2.71 1.57
N LEU A 78 -12.12 -2.96 2.85
CA LEU A 78 -11.66 -4.17 3.54
C LEU A 78 -12.31 -5.44 2.98
N LEU A 79 -13.62 -5.44 2.74
CA LEU A 79 -14.33 -6.64 2.26
C LEU A 79 -13.97 -6.99 0.81
N VAL A 80 -13.98 -6.00 -0.08
CA VAL A 80 -13.85 -6.22 -1.52
C VAL A 80 -12.38 -6.22 -1.95
N TYR A 81 -11.58 -5.23 -1.54
CA TYR A 81 -10.20 -5.12 -2.03
C TYR A 81 -9.23 -5.99 -1.23
N VAL A 82 -9.22 -5.86 0.10
CA VAL A 82 -8.33 -6.67 0.96
C VAL A 82 -8.78 -8.14 0.96
N GLY A 83 -10.08 -8.39 1.09
CA GLY A 83 -10.66 -9.73 1.07
C GLY A 83 -10.68 -10.36 -0.33
N ALA A 84 -11.66 -9.99 -1.15
CA ALA A 84 -11.92 -10.72 -2.41
C ALA A 84 -10.84 -10.52 -3.48
N ILE A 85 -10.59 -9.27 -3.89
CA ILE A 85 -9.76 -8.96 -5.07
C ILE A 85 -8.32 -9.42 -4.86
N THR A 86 -7.72 -9.15 -3.69
CA THR A 86 -6.31 -9.50 -3.46
C THR A 86 -6.10 -11.01 -3.43
N ILE A 87 -7.02 -11.77 -2.83
CA ILE A 87 -6.97 -13.23 -2.82
C ILE A 87 -7.14 -13.77 -4.25
N LEU A 88 -8.09 -13.26 -5.02
CA LEU A 88 -8.28 -13.64 -6.43
C LEU A 88 -7.03 -13.34 -7.27
N PHE A 89 -6.40 -12.18 -7.07
CA PHE A 89 -5.15 -11.82 -7.73
C PHE A 89 -4.01 -12.77 -7.36
N ALA A 90 -3.83 -13.06 -6.06
CA ALA A 90 -2.82 -13.99 -5.57
C ALA A 90 -2.96 -15.36 -6.23
N PHE A 91 -4.17 -15.94 -6.19
CA PHE A 91 -4.45 -17.23 -6.82
C PHE A 91 -4.25 -17.20 -8.34
N SER A 92 -4.70 -16.15 -9.02
CA SER A 92 -4.60 -16.01 -10.48
C SER A 92 -3.13 -15.99 -10.94
N ILE A 93 -2.28 -15.22 -10.27
CA ILE A 93 -0.86 -15.15 -10.62
C ILE A 93 -0.15 -16.47 -10.28
N MET A 94 -0.45 -17.09 -9.12
CA MET A 94 0.12 -18.40 -8.76
C MET A 94 -0.22 -19.49 -9.79
N LEU A 95 -1.46 -19.54 -10.27
CA LEU A 95 -1.88 -20.49 -11.31
C LEU A 95 -1.18 -20.22 -12.65
N THR A 96 -1.06 -18.96 -13.01
CA THR A 96 -0.42 -18.55 -14.28
C THR A 96 1.07 -18.86 -14.27
N ARG A 97 1.79 -18.59 -13.17
CA ARG A 97 3.22 -18.91 -13.04
C ARG A 97 3.50 -20.41 -13.19
N ARG A 98 2.69 -21.28 -12.56
CA ARG A 98 2.86 -22.74 -12.67
C ARG A 98 2.70 -23.25 -14.11
N LYS A 99 1.75 -22.70 -14.87
CA LYS A 99 1.56 -23.07 -16.29
C LYS A 99 2.73 -22.67 -17.18
N ILE A 100 3.36 -21.52 -16.93
CA ILE A 100 4.51 -21.05 -17.71
C ILE A 100 5.74 -21.93 -17.43
N MET A 101 6.00 -22.27 -16.17
CA MET A 101 7.14 -23.11 -15.79
C MET A 101 7.04 -24.54 -16.37
N SER A 102 5.84 -25.13 -16.35
CA SER A 102 5.60 -26.50 -16.85
C SER A 102 5.80 -26.65 -18.36
N LYS A 103 5.75 -25.57 -19.15
CA LYS A 103 5.84 -25.64 -20.61
C LYS A 103 7.28 -25.59 -21.15
N GLY A 104 8.26 -25.32 -20.28
CA GLY A 104 9.68 -25.36 -20.66
C GLY A 104 10.30 -26.76 -20.65
N GLU A 105 9.70 -27.73 -19.95
CA GLU A 105 10.23 -29.11 -19.84
C GLU A 105 9.83 -30.01 -21.02
N ASP A 106 8.74 -29.71 -21.73
CA ASP A 106 8.24 -30.54 -22.86
C ASP A 106 8.89 -30.20 -24.23
N SER A 107 9.76 -29.18 -24.30
CA SER A 107 10.41 -28.75 -25.55
C SER A 107 11.85 -29.24 -25.75
N ASP A 108 12.41 -29.92 -24.75
CA ASP A 108 13.77 -30.46 -24.76
C ASP A 108 13.81 -32.00 -24.91
N GLU A 109 12.67 -32.65 -25.17
CA GLU A 109 12.54 -34.06 -25.63
C GLU A 109 12.11 -34.13 -27.11
#